data_AF-A0A520YXN4-F1
#
_entry.id   AF-A0A520YXN4-F1
#
_cell.length_a   1.000
_cell.length_b   1.000
_cell.length_c   1.000
_cell.angle_alpha   90.00
_cell.angle_beta   90.00
_cell.angle_gamma   90.00
#
_symmetry.space_group_name_H-M   'P 1'
#
loop_
_entity.id
_entity.type
_entity.pdbx_description
1 polymer ?
#
loop_
_entity_poly.entity_id
_entity_poly.type
_entity_poly.pdbx_seq_one_letter_code
_entity_poly.pdbx_strand_id
1 'polypeptide(L)'
;MRKKRGLFFKNPVFVSGMLGFAGIILFSVGCAAPNAQKRIAAFSTALSIATTNTTDAFETVDQKFYCTKVALLVNNYDEKGFNPNTEMHFLAGQDLETREQLFKGLQRYAQKLADIISDTRMKEFDAETKAFGKSLQKLRENDAFKNINSGASQANINAFVTAVDVVGCFFIDYKREKGVREIVADMKQPIESICNTLVSDIGQPMDKAGAGGFGLRNQSWIQYEVMLKEHISYIDHHKDKFDPVTKAEAIARLPAIVEEQYKADLTLKATQDALKKLRMTHDELVKAFDKTCPTLENLIAELIDEGKRIGKFYKSLAKE
;
A
#
# COMPACT_ATOMS: atom_id res chain seq x y z
N MET A 1 -13.41 96.99 13.75
CA MET A 1 -12.00 96.70 13.41
C MET A 1 -11.97 95.61 12.33
N ARG A 2 -11.17 95.84 11.28
CA ARG A 2 -10.55 94.92 10.28
C ARG A 2 -10.76 93.41 10.54
N LYS A 3 -11.03 92.52 9.56
CA LYS A 3 -10.61 92.48 8.13
C LYS A 3 -11.39 91.37 7.37
N LYS A 4 -11.72 91.68 6.10
CA LYS A 4 -11.79 90.86 4.85
C LYS A 4 -12.78 89.67 4.80
N ARG A 5 -13.86 89.68 3.99
CA ARG A 5 -14.03 89.73 2.51
C ARG A 5 -13.40 88.57 1.73
N GLY A 6 -14.26 87.85 0.98
CA GLY A 6 -13.94 86.99 -0.18
C GLY A 6 -14.93 85.83 -0.34
N LEU A 7 -16.19 86.10 -0.75
CA LEU A 7 -16.79 85.79 -2.07
C LEU A 7 -16.91 84.28 -2.40
N PHE A 8 -18.13 83.71 -2.38
CA PHE A 8 -19.10 83.58 -3.51
C PHE A 8 -18.55 82.66 -4.63
N PHE A 9 -19.12 81.50 -4.97
CA PHE A 9 -20.49 81.27 -5.44
C PHE A 9 -20.94 79.78 -5.40
N LYS A 10 -22.26 79.58 -5.16
CA LYS A 10 -23.20 78.57 -5.70
C LYS A 10 -23.16 77.09 -5.27
N ASN A 11 -24.07 76.79 -4.32
CA ASN A 11 -24.97 75.61 -4.24
C ASN A 11 -25.77 75.41 -5.56
N PRO A 12 -26.51 74.28 -5.82
CA PRO A 12 -27.15 73.35 -4.86
C PRO A 12 -27.26 71.82 -5.21
N VAL A 13 -27.55 71.02 -4.17
CA VAL A 13 -28.50 69.87 -4.06
C VAL A 13 -28.41 68.67 -5.04
N PHE A 14 -28.22 67.45 -4.51
CA PHE A 14 -29.04 66.20 -4.66
C PHE A 14 -28.26 65.01 -4.05
N VAL A 15 -28.61 64.51 -2.85
CA VAL A 15 -29.52 63.37 -2.54
C VAL A 15 -29.12 62.01 -3.16
N SER A 16 -28.67 61.12 -2.26
CA SER A 16 -28.91 59.66 -2.15
C SER A 16 -28.43 58.68 -3.23
N GLY A 17 -27.76 57.61 -2.78
CA GLY A 17 -27.55 56.40 -3.58
C GLY A 17 -26.50 55.44 -3.01
N MET A 18 -26.84 54.70 -1.95
CA MET A 18 -26.17 53.43 -1.61
C MET A 18 -26.28 52.48 -2.81
N LEU A 19 -25.16 51.95 -3.31
CA LEU A 19 -25.12 50.68 -4.01
C LEU A 19 -23.72 50.08 -3.81
N GLY A 20 -23.69 49.02 -3.00
CA GLY A 20 -22.49 48.26 -2.72
C GLY A 20 -22.00 47.54 -3.98
N PHE A 21 -20.70 47.69 -4.25
CA PHE A 21 -19.99 46.78 -5.14
C PHE A 21 -19.37 45.69 -4.29
N ALA A 22 -20.03 44.54 -4.29
CA ALA A 22 -19.46 43.27 -3.88
C ALA A 22 -18.16 43.05 -4.66
N GLY A 23 -17.06 42.94 -3.92
CA GLY A 23 -15.79 42.48 -4.46
C GLY A 23 -15.98 41.05 -4.96
N ILE A 24 -16.08 40.90 -6.28
CA ILE A 24 -16.00 39.61 -6.96
C ILE A 24 -14.61 39.05 -6.64
N ILE A 25 -14.56 38.13 -5.69
CA ILE A 25 -13.44 37.19 -5.54
C ILE A 25 -13.43 36.41 -6.85
N LEU A 26 -12.52 36.81 -7.75
CA LEU A 26 -12.12 36.02 -8.89
C LEU A 26 -11.62 34.69 -8.36
N PHE A 27 -12.50 33.68 -8.33
CA PHE A 27 -12.07 32.30 -8.39
C PHE A 27 -11.26 32.18 -9.68
N SER A 28 -9.95 32.27 -9.56
CA SER A 28 -9.05 31.65 -10.52
C SER A 28 -9.40 30.17 -10.50
N VAL A 29 -10.34 29.78 -11.37
CA VAL A 29 -10.50 28.41 -11.83
C VAL A 29 -9.20 28.14 -12.58
N GLY A 30 -8.16 27.79 -11.81
CA GLY A 30 -6.89 27.40 -12.36
C GLY A 30 -7.19 26.20 -13.24
N CYS A 31 -7.04 26.37 -14.55
CA CYS A 31 -6.85 25.25 -15.45
C CYS A 31 -5.81 24.36 -14.77
N ALA A 32 -6.24 23.21 -14.23
CA ALA A 32 -5.30 22.18 -13.83
C ALA A 32 -4.38 22.01 -15.03
N ALA A 33 -3.08 22.31 -14.86
CA ALA A 33 -2.14 22.23 -15.96
C ALA A 33 -2.34 20.86 -16.61
N PRO A 34 -2.65 20.73 -17.92
CA PRO A 34 -3.03 19.45 -18.53
C PRO A 34 -2.07 18.29 -18.22
N ASN A 35 -0.81 18.62 -17.93
CA ASN A 35 0.23 17.71 -17.48
C ASN A 35 -0.01 17.10 -16.09
N ALA A 36 -0.54 17.87 -15.13
CA ALA A 36 -0.81 17.41 -13.77
C ALA A 36 -1.92 16.36 -13.76
N GLN A 37 -3.01 16.58 -14.49
CA GLN A 37 -4.09 15.60 -14.63
C GLN A 37 -3.57 14.27 -15.18
N LYS A 38 -2.80 14.33 -16.28
CA LYS A 38 -2.20 13.13 -16.90
C LYS A 38 -1.27 12.38 -15.94
N ARG A 39 -0.41 13.11 -15.22
CA ARG A 39 0.59 12.51 -14.30
C ARG A 39 -0.06 11.89 -13.06
N ILE A 40 -1.05 12.55 -12.46
CA ILE A 40 -1.78 12.00 -11.31
C ILE A 40 -2.60 10.76 -11.72
N ALA A 41 -3.21 10.77 -12.91
CA ALA A 41 -3.89 9.58 -13.45
C ALA A 41 -2.91 8.42 -13.69
N ALA A 42 -1.71 8.71 -14.19
CA ALA A 42 -0.66 7.71 -14.38
C ALA A 42 -0.16 7.14 -13.05
N PHE A 43 0.03 7.99 -12.03
CA PHE A 43 0.34 7.55 -10.67
C PHE A 43 -0.74 6.63 -10.09
N SER A 44 -2.02 7.01 -10.23
CA SER A 44 -3.15 6.18 -9.80
C SER A 44 -3.16 4.80 -10.46
N THR A 45 -2.89 4.76 -11.77
CA THR A 45 -2.76 3.50 -12.53
C THR A 45 -1.58 2.66 -12.04
N ALA A 46 -0.41 3.28 -11.87
CA ALA A 46 0.79 2.60 -11.40
C ALA A 46 0.59 1.97 -10.03
N LEU A 47 -0.02 2.72 -9.10
CA LEU A 47 -0.35 2.23 -7.78
C LEU A 47 -1.34 1.07 -7.85
N SER A 48 -2.43 1.20 -8.61
CA SER A 48 -3.41 0.12 -8.78
C SER A 48 -2.76 -1.17 -9.30
N ILE A 49 -1.87 -1.09 -10.29
CA ILE A 49 -1.16 -2.26 -10.82
C ILE A 49 -0.27 -2.88 -9.73
N ALA A 50 0.50 -2.05 -9.01
CA ALA A 50 1.43 -2.51 -7.99
C ALA A 50 0.71 -3.19 -6.81
N THR A 51 -0.38 -2.60 -6.30
CA THR A 51 -1.12 -3.18 -5.17
C THR A 51 -1.93 -4.39 -5.55
N THR A 52 -2.62 -4.41 -6.69
CA THR A 52 -3.39 -5.59 -7.13
C THR A 52 -2.46 -6.78 -7.33
N ASN A 53 -1.37 -6.61 -8.09
CA ASN A 53 -0.45 -7.73 -8.31
C ASN A 53 0.27 -8.15 -7.03
N THR A 54 0.45 -7.25 -6.05
CA THR A 54 0.97 -7.60 -4.72
C THR A 54 -0.02 -8.44 -3.92
N THR A 55 -1.30 -8.08 -3.90
CA THR A 55 -2.34 -8.89 -3.23
C THR A 55 -2.41 -10.30 -3.83
N ASP A 56 -2.51 -10.40 -5.16
CA ASP A 56 -2.51 -11.69 -5.87
C ASP A 56 -1.27 -12.54 -5.54
N ALA A 57 -0.13 -11.87 -5.35
CA ALA A 57 1.12 -12.53 -5.00
C ALA A 57 1.11 -13.10 -3.57
N PHE A 58 0.59 -12.35 -2.60
CA PHE A 58 0.42 -12.85 -1.23
C PHE A 58 -0.50 -14.07 -1.20
N GLU A 59 -1.63 -14.02 -1.90
CA GLU A 59 -2.56 -15.16 -2.01
C GLU A 59 -1.89 -16.37 -2.66
N THR A 60 -1.09 -16.17 -3.71
CA THR A 60 -0.36 -17.24 -4.39
C THR A 60 0.69 -17.88 -3.46
N VAL A 61 1.45 -17.08 -2.71
CA VAL A 61 2.43 -17.59 -1.74
C VAL A 61 1.76 -18.41 -0.65
N ASP A 62 0.65 -17.91 -0.12
CA ASP A 62 -0.12 -18.62 0.91
C ASP A 62 -0.71 -19.94 0.39
N GLN A 63 -1.24 -19.95 -0.84
CA GLN A 63 -1.73 -21.17 -1.48
C GLN A 63 -0.62 -22.20 -1.69
N LYS A 64 0.56 -21.79 -2.17
CA LYS A 64 1.69 -22.72 -2.37
C LYS A 64 2.19 -23.25 -1.03
N PHE A 65 2.28 -22.40 -0.02
CA PHE A 65 2.60 -22.81 1.35
C PHE A 65 1.63 -23.88 1.87
N TYR A 66 0.32 -23.65 1.69
CA TYR A 66 -0.73 -24.59 2.07
C TYR A 66 -0.55 -25.94 1.37
N CYS A 67 -0.34 -25.95 0.05
CA CYS A 67 -0.12 -27.17 -0.71
C CYS A 67 1.09 -27.97 -0.18
N THR A 68 2.17 -27.29 0.18
CA THR A 68 3.38 -27.93 0.72
C THR A 68 3.15 -28.48 2.11
N LYS A 69 2.41 -27.77 2.96
CA LYS A 69 1.98 -28.29 4.27
C LYS A 69 1.10 -29.52 4.14
N VAL A 70 0.15 -29.54 3.20
CA VAL A 70 -0.71 -30.70 2.94
C VAL A 70 0.13 -31.89 2.49
N ALA A 71 1.08 -31.70 1.58
CA ALA A 71 1.97 -32.78 1.13
C ALA A 71 2.77 -33.39 2.30
N LEU A 72 3.26 -32.56 3.22
CA LEU A 72 3.97 -33.03 4.42
C LEU A 72 3.06 -33.75 5.41
N LEU A 73 1.84 -33.27 5.58
CA LEU A 73 0.83 -33.91 6.41
C LEU A 73 0.53 -35.32 5.89
N VAL A 74 0.35 -35.48 4.57
CA VAL A 74 0.12 -36.79 3.94
C VAL A 74 1.28 -37.74 4.21
N ASN A 75 2.52 -37.28 4.02
CA ASN A 75 3.71 -38.12 4.23
C ASN A 75 3.87 -38.58 5.70
N ASN A 76 3.47 -37.74 6.66
CA ASN A 76 3.66 -38.01 8.08
C ASN A 76 2.38 -38.44 8.81
N TYR A 77 1.28 -38.71 8.11
CA TYR A 77 -0.02 -38.97 8.73
C TYR A 77 0.01 -40.21 9.64
N ASP A 78 0.63 -41.30 9.19
CA ASP A 78 0.68 -42.55 9.96
C ASP A 78 1.52 -42.42 11.24
N GLU A 79 2.48 -41.48 11.28
CA GLU A 79 3.32 -41.22 12.45
C GLU A 79 2.73 -40.17 13.39
N LYS A 80 2.23 -39.05 12.85
CA LYS A 80 1.84 -37.85 13.61
C LYS A 80 0.33 -37.64 13.70
N GLY A 81 -0.46 -38.33 12.89
CA GLY A 81 -1.90 -38.10 12.74
C GLY A 81 -2.22 -36.71 12.15
N PHE A 82 -3.50 -36.33 12.23
CA PHE A 82 -3.95 -34.98 11.89
C PHE A 82 -4.23 -34.17 13.15
N ASN A 83 -3.58 -33.02 13.28
CA ASN A 83 -3.90 -32.02 14.30
C ASN A 83 -4.65 -30.86 13.65
N PRO A 84 -5.95 -30.64 13.96
CA PRO A 84 -6.75 -29.57 13.37
C PRO A 84 -6.27 -28.15 13.75
N ASN A 85 -5.40 -28.03 14.76
CA ASN A 85 -4.82 -26.75 15.19
C ASN A 85 -3.46 -26.47 14.52
N THR A 86 -3.04 -27.27 13.55
CA THR A 86 -1.81 -27.02 12.80
C THR A 86 -2.00 -25.78 11.93
N GLU A 87 -1.08 -24.83 12.01
CA GLU A 87 -1.09 -23.68 11.11
C GLU A 87 -0.78 -24.15 9.67
N MET A 88 -1.78 -24.02 8.80
CA MET A 88 -1.72 -24.46 7.41
C MET A 88 -1.45 -23.30 6.45
N HIS A 89 -1.55 -22.07 6.92
CA HIS A 89 -1.40 -20.86 6.12
C HIS A 89 -0.19 -20.06 6.57
N PHE A 90 0.44 -19.38 5.62
CA PHE A 90 1.54 -18.47 5.88
C PHE A 90 1.02 -17.13 6.41
N LEU A 91 -0.06 -16.62 5.82
CA LEU A 91 -0.73 -15.37 6.17
C LEU A 91 -2.24 -15.61 6.25
N ALA A 92 -2.73 -16.18 7.35
CA ALA A 92 -4.16 -16.46 7.53
C ALA A 92 -4.93 -15.32 8.20
N GLY A 93 -6.23 -15.26 7.89
CA GLY A 93 -7.23 -14.51 8.63
C GLY A 93 -6.97 -13.01 8.67
N GLN A 94 -7.00 -12.45 9.88
CA GLN A 94 -7.01 -11.01 10.12
C GLN A 94 -5.74 -10.29 9.62
N ASP A 95 -4.61 -11.00 9.56
CA ASP A 95 -3.31 -10.43 9.17
C ASP A 95 -3.25 -10.09 7.67
N LEU A 96 -3.78 -10.96 6.82
CA LEU A 96 -3.87 -10.72 5.37
C LEU A 96 -4.90 -9.61 5.08
N GLU A 97 -6.08 -9.69 5.70
CA GLU A 97 -7.14 -8.69 5.55
C GLU A 97 -6.66 -7.28 5.91
N THR A 98 -5.89 -7.15 7.00
CA THR A 98 -5.37 -5.85 7.44
C THR A 98 -4.42 -5.24 6.40
N ARG A 99 -3.51 -6.05 5.83
CA ARG A 99 -2.59 -5.59 4.76
C ARG A 99 -3.33 -5.22 3.49
N GLU A 100 -4.32 -6.02 3.11
CA GLU A 100 -5.15 -5.77 1.94
C GLU A 100 -5.96 -4.47 2.08
N GLN A 101 -6.54 -4.21 3.27
CA GLN A 101 -7.25 -2.95 3.55
C GLN A 101 -6.33 -1.73 3.43
N LEU A 102 -5.07 -1.84 3.83
CA LEU A 102 -4.09 -0.75 3.67
C LEU A 102 -3.75 -0.51 2.20
N PHE A 103 -3.53 -1.55 1.41
CA PHE A 103 -3.31 -1.43 -0.03
C PHE A 103 -4.52 -0.82 -0.75
N LYS A 104 -5.74 -1.24 -0.39
CA LYS A 104 -7.00 -0.65 -0.89
C LYS A 104 -7.10 0.83 -0.49
N GLY A 105 -6.65 1.19 0.71
CA GLY A 105 -6.59 2.58 1.17
C GLY A 105 -5.69 3.46 0.29
N LEU A 106 -4.46 3.00 0.02
CA LEU A 106 -3.51 3.68 -0.86
C LEU A 106 -4.06 3.82 -2.30
N GLN A 107 -4.64 2.74 -2.85
CA GLN A 107 -5.23 2.74 -4.18
C GLN A 107 -6.37 3.76 -4.30
N ARG A 108 -7.32 3.73 -3.35
CA ARG A 108 -8.45 4.68 -3.34
C ARG A 108 -7.99 6.12 -3.16
N TYR A 109 -6.93 6.35 -2.39
CA TYR A 109 -6.35 7.67 -2.23
C TYR A 109 -5.88 8.22 -3.59
N ALA A 110 -5.08 7.46 -4.34
CA ALA A 110 -4.59 7.92 -5.64
C ALA A 110 -5.70 8.06 -6.70
N GLN A 111 -6.70 7.17 -6.68
CA GLN A 111 -7.89 7.31 -7.52
C GLN A 111 -8.61 8.62 -7.25
N LYS A 112 -8.84 8.97 -5.98
CA LYS A 112 -9.51 10.23 -5.63
C LYS A 112 -8.70 11.45 -6.01
N LEU A 113 -7.37 11.42 -5.92
CA LEU A 113 -6.54 12.50 -6.46
C LEU A 113 -6.78 12.71 -7.97
N ALA A 114 -6.86 11.61 -8.73
CA ALA A 114 -7.11 11.65 -10.17
C ALA A 114 -8.52 12.18 -10.49
N ASP A 115 -9.54 11.76 -9.72
CA ASP A 115 -10.92 12.21 -9.91
C ASP A 115 -11.10 13.70 -9.59
N ILE A 116 -10.45 14.20 -8.52
CA ILE A 116 -10.54 15.61 -8.13
C ILE A 116 -9.90 16.51 -9.20
N ILE A 117 -8.73 16.14 -9.73
CA ILE A 117 -8.01 16.99 -10.70
C ILE A 117 -8.66 17.01 -12.09
N SER A 118 -9.43 15.98 -12.46
CA SER A 118 -10.11 15.93 -13.76
C SER A 118 -11.44 16.71 -13.80
N ASP A 119 -11.83 17.36 -12.69
CA ASP A 119 -13.11 18.08 -12.53
C ASP A 119 -14.31 17.27 -13.04
N THR A 120 -14.27 15.95 -12.87
CA THR A 120 -15.31 15.02 -13.31
C THR A 120 -16.52 15.17 -12.39
N ARG A 121 -17.23 16.32 -12.41
CA ARG A 121 -18.41 16.69 -11.62
C ARG A 121 -18.63 15.79 -10.41
N MET A 122 -17.65 15.74 -9.51
CA MET A 122 -17.76 14.95 -8.31
C MET A 122 -18.72 15.71 -7.39
N LYS A 123 -19.87 15.09 -7.10
CA LYS A 123 -20.42 15.22 -5.75
C LYS A 123 -19.26 14.89 -4.81
N GLU A 124 -19.12 15.64 -3.73
CA GLU A 124 -18.22 15.34 -2.61
C GLU A 124 -18.11 13.84 -2.33
N PHE A 125 -17.05 13.42 -1.62
CA PHE A 125 -16.88 12.04 -1.14
C PHE A 125 -18.24 11.46 -0.72
N ASP A 126 -18.72 10.49 -1.50
CA ASP A 126 -20.06 9.91 -1.35
C ASP A 126 -20.16 9.11 -0.05
N ALA A 127 -21.36 8.61 0.25
CA ALA A 127 -21.59 7.83 1.45
C ALA A 127 -20.66 6.61 1.54
N GLU A 128 -20.36 5.96 0.41
CA GLU A 128 -19.47 4.80 0.34
C GLU A 128 -18.02 5.18 0.63
N THR A 129 -17.55 6.32 0.11
CA THR A 129 -16.19 6.79 0.34
C THR A 129 -16.00 7.23 1.79
N LYS A 130 -17.00 7.91 2.38
CA LYS A 130 -17.00 8.26 3.81
C LYS A 130 -17.06 7.02 4.69
N ALA A 131 -17.85 6.01 4.32
CA ALA A 131 -17.90 4.73 5.04
C ALA A 131 -16.55 4.01 4.99
N PHE A 132 -15.84 4.09 3.87
CA PHE A 132 -14.49 3.56 3.76
C PHE A 132 -13.47 4.32 4.62
N GLY A 133 -13.55 5.66 4.69
CA GLY A 133 -12.75 6.44 5.63
C GLY A 133 -12.96 5.98 7.09
N LYS A 134 -14.22 5.74 7.47
CA LYS A 134 -14.55 5.19 8.78
C LYS A 134 -14.03 3.77 8.99
N SER A 135 -13.98 2.93 7.96
CA SER A 135 -13.38 1.59 8.10
C SER A 135 -11.87 1.66 8.34
N LEU A 136 -11.17 2.60 7.70
CA LEU A 136 -9.74 2.84 7.99
C LEU A 136 -9.53 3.36 9.42
N GLN A 137 -10.41 4.25 9.91
CA GLN A 137 -10.35 4.67 11.32
C GLN A 137 -10.63 3.52 12.28
N LYS A 138 -11.57 2.62 11.98
CA LYS A 138 -11.80 1.42 12.80
C LYS A 138 -10.63 0.44 12.76
N LEU A 139 -9.90 0.36 11.65
CA LEU A 139 -8.74 -0.53 11.52
C LEU A 139 -7.68 -0.24 12.60
N ARG A 140 -7.55 1.02 13.04
CA ARG A 140 -6.63 1.42 14.12
C ARG A 140 -6.91 0.76 15.48
N GLU A 141 -8.16 0.35 15.70
CA GLU A 141 -8.59 -0.28 16.95
C GLU A 141 -8.30 -1.79 16.94
N ASN A 142 -8.03 -2.37 15.76
CA ASN A 142 -7.73 -3.78 15.56
C ASN A 142 -6.32 -4.13 16.07
N ASP A 143 -6.20 -5.20 16.85
CA ASP A 143 -4.91 -5.65 17.38
C ASP A 143 -3.99 -6.24 16.30
N ALA A 144 -4.54 -6.91 15.27
CA ALA A 144 -3.75 -7.36 14.11
C ALA A 144 -3.07 -6.17 13.40
N PHE A 145 -3.75 -5.03 13.34
CA PHE A 145 -3.19 -3.80 12.79
C PHE A 145 -2.05 -3.23 13.63
N LYS A 146 -2.17 -3.27 14.96
CA LYS A 146 -1.07 -2.86 15.87
C LYS A 146 0.12 -3.82 15.83
N ASN A 147 -0.14 -5.07 15.47
CA ASN A 147 0.89 -6.12 15.35
C ASN A 147 1.62 -6.10 14.00
N ILE A 148 1.15 -5.33 13.02
CA ILE A 148 1.94 -5.03 11.82
C ILE A 148 3.23 -4.39 12.30
N ASN A 149 4.36 -4.99 11.91
CA ASN A 149 5.68 -4.54 12.34
C ASN A 149 5.89 -4.58 13.88
N SER A 150 5.49 -5.68 14.54
CA SER A 150 5.63 -5.89 16.00
C SER A 150 7.06 -5.73 16.57
N GLY A 151 8.09 -5.74 15.71
CA GLY A 151 9.46 -5.40 16.08
C GLY A 151 9.77 -3.90 16.15
N ALA A 152 8.80 -3.03 15.85
CA ALA A 152 8.97 -1.58 15.86
C ALA A 152 8.81 -0.96 17.25
N SER A 153 9.39 0.23 17.44
CA SER A 153 9.17 1.01 18.65
C SER A 153 7.69 1.45 18.75
N GLN A 154 7.20 1.66 19.98
CA GLN A 154 5.85 2.20 20.20
C GLN A 154 5.63 3.54 19.49
N ALA A 155 6.67 4.36 19.35
CA ALA A 155 6.61 5.61 18.60
C ALA A 155 6.31 5.37 17.10
N ASN A 156 6.91 4.34 16.50
CA ASN A 156 6.67 3.97 15.11
C ASN A 156 5.25 3.41 14.93
N ILE A 157 4.78 2.58 15.87
CA ILE A 157 3.40 2.06 15.86
C ILE A 157 2.40 3.21 15.95
N ASN A 158 2.62 4.17 16.85
CA ASN A 158 1.76 5.35 16.99
C ASN A 158 1.77 6.22 15.71
N ALA A 159 2.94 6.45 15.11
CA ALA A 159 3.05 7.19 13.87
C ALA A 159 2.29 6.51 12.71
N PHE A 160 2.35 5.18 12.64
CA PHE A 160 1.61 4.40 11.66
C PHE A 160 0.09 4.47 11.87
N VAL A 161 -0.37 4.29 13.11
CA VAL A 161 -1.78 4.44 13.50
C VAL A 161 -2.29 5.84 13.13
N THR A 162 -1.54 6.89 13.47
CA THR A 162 -1.89 8.27 13.11
C THR A 162 -1.93 8.46 11.59
N ALA A 163 -1.00 7.87 10.84
CA ALA A 163 -0.99 7.99 9.39
C ALA A 163 -2.25 7.39 8.75
N VAL A 164 -2.69 6.22 9.20
CA VAL A 164 -3.92 5.58 8.71
C VAL A 164 -5.16 6.39 9.13
N ASP A 165 -5.16 6.96 10.34
CA ASP A 165 -6.21 7.88 10.78
C ASP A 165 -6.31 9.13 9.90
N VAL A 166 -5.17 9.75 9.56
CA VAL A 166 -5.12 10.92 8.66
C VAL A 166 -5.67 10.57 7.27
N VAL A 167 -5.31 9.40 6.73
CA VAL A 167 -5.89 8.91 5.46
C VAL A 167 -7.40 8.69 5.59
N GLY A 168 -7.86 8.12 6.70
CA GLY A 168 -9.28 7.96 7.00
C GLY A 168 -10.04 9.29 7.07
N CYS A 169 -9.52 10.26 7.82
CA CYS A 169 -10.07 11.61 7.95
C CYS A 169 -10.14 12.31 6.59
N PHE A 170 -9.14 12.14 5.72
CA PHE A 170 -9.21 12.69 4.35
C PHE A 170 -10.43 12.19 3.57
N PHE A 171 -10.76 10.90 3.67
CA PHE A 171 -11.96 10.36 3.01
C PHE A 171 -13.28 10.87 3.62
N ILE A 172 -13.25 11.39 4.85
CA ILE A 172 -14.42 11.89 5.58
C ILE A 172 -14.61 13.40 5.36
N ASP A 173 -13.52 14.15 5.48
CA ASP A 173 -13.51 15.61 5.69
C ASP A 173 -13.07 16.42 4.48
N TYR A 174 -12.72 15.80 3.35
CA TYR A 174 -12.25 16.55 2.19
C TYR A 174 -13.25 17.63 1.78
N LYS A 175 -12.77 18.88 1.79
CA LYS A 175 -13.48 20.05 1.30
C LYS A 175 -12.90 20.46 -0.05
N ARG A 176 -13.77 20.74 -1.01
CA ARG A 176 -13.42 21.15 -2.39
C ARG A 176 -12.52 22.39 -2.47
N GLU A 177 -12.46 23.18 -1.40
CA GLU A 177 -11.63 24.38 -1.29
C GLU A 177 -10.13 24.07 -1.25
N LYS A 178 -9.74 22.86 -0.82
CA LYS A 178 -8.34 22.44 -0.76
C LYS A 178 -7.87 21.95 -2.13
N GLY A 179 -6.82 22.56 -2.67
CA GLY A 179 -6.30 22.17 -3.98
C GLY A 179 -5.61 20.80 -3.95
N VAL A 180 -5.66 20.03 -5.06
CA VAL A 180 -5.02 18.71 -5.17
C VAL A 180 -3.53 18.76 -4.80
N ARG A 181 -2.84 19.83 -5.17
CA ARG A 181 -1.43 20.04 -4.80
C ARG A 181 -1.21 20.07 -3.29
N GLU A 182 -2.10 20.71 -2.54
CA GLU A 182 -2.04 20.79 -1.07
C GLU A 182 -2.37 19.44 -0.45
N ILE A 183 -3.35 18.69 -1.00
CA ILE A 183 -3.64 17.32 -0.55
C ILE A 183 -2.41 16.42 -0.68
N VAL A 184 -1.72 16.48 -1.82
CA VAL A 184 -0.51 15.67 -2.06
C VAL A 184 0.59 16.06 -1.07
N ALA A 185 0.79 17.35 -0.83
CA ALA A 185 1.78 17.84 0.14
C ALA A 185 1.48 17.35 1.56
N ASP A 186 0.23 17.47 2.02
CA ASP A 186 -0.17 17.09 3.38
C ASP A 186 -0.15 15.58 3.61
N MET A 187 -0.31 14.79 2.55
CA MET A 187 -0.28 13.33 2.63
C MET A 187 1.12 12.74 2.58
N LYS A 188 2.17 13.55 2.37
CA LYS A 188 3.54 13.06 2.25
C LYS A 188 3.96 12.21 3.45
N GLN A 189 3.89 12.78 4.66
CA GLN A 189 4.31 12.07 5.87
C GLN A 189 3.40 10.85 6.19
N PRO A 190 2.05 10.93 6.09
CA PRO A 190 1.21 9.75 6.25
C PRO A 190 1.54 8.61 5.29
N ILE A 191 1.70 8.90 3.99
CA ILE A 191 2.02 7.89 2.98
C ILE A 191 3.40 7.28 3.22
N GLU A 192 4.40 8.10 3.56
CA GLU A 192 5.72 7.63 3.96
C GLU A 192 5.65 6.68 5.17
N SER A 193 4.91 7.05 6.22
CA SER A 193 4.78 6.25 7.44
C SER A 193 4.12 4.90 7.17
N ILE A 194 3.06 4.88 6.34
CA ILE A 194 2.40 3.63 5.92
C ILE A 194 3.37 2.75 5.14
N CYS A 195 4.07 3.31 4.14
CA CYS A 195 4.99 2.54 3.31
C CYS A 195 6.17 1.98 4.11
N ASN A 196 6.77 2.79 4.97
CA ASN A 196 7.90 2.36 5.80
C ASN A 196 7.49 1.24 6.76
N THR A 197 6.28 1.34 7.34
CA THR A 197 5.76 0.31 8.24
C THR A 197 5.54 -1.00 7.50
N LEU A 198 4.90 -0.97 6.32
CA LEU A 198 4.69 -2.16 5.50
C LEU A 198 6.01 -2.77 5.00
N VAL A 199 7.00 -1.95 4.64
CA VAL A 199 8.34 -2.45 4.26
C VAL A 199 9.01 -3.15 5.45
N SER A 200 8.92 -2.57 6.64
CA SER A 200 9.50 -3.14 7.87
C SER A 200 8.78 -4.41 8.32
N ASP A 201 7.45 -4.44 8.21
CA ASP A 201 6.62 -5.63 8.45
C ASP A 201 7.03 -6.81 7.56
N ILE A 202 7.28 -6.55 6.28
CA ILE A 202 7.78 -7.59 5.38
C ILE A 202 9.21 -8.04 5.76
N GLY A 203 10.05 -7.10 6.20
CA GLY A 203 11.35 -7.39 6.82
C GLY A 203 12.38 -8.02 5.89
N GLN A 204 13.18 -8.96 6.39
CA GLN A 204 14.25 -9.60 5.61
C GLN A 204 14.45 -11.05 6.08
N PRO A 205 14.88 -11.96 5.19
CA PRO A 205 15.19 -13.32 5.58
C PRO A 205 16.46 -13.36 6.44
N MET A 206 16.71 -14.50 7.08
CA MET A 206 18.00 -14.74 7.71
C MET A 206 19.13 -14.74 6.68
N ASP A 207 20.33 -14.39 7.12
CA ASP A 207 21.53 -14.62 6.32
C ASP A 207 21.90 -16.11 6.26
N LYS A 208 22.96 -16.43 5.53
CA LYS A 208 23.46 -17.82 5.37
C LYS A 208 23.90 -18.46 6.69
N ALA A 209 24.16 -17.67 7.74
CA ALA A 209 24.52 -18.14 9.06
C ALA A 209 23.31 -18.30 9.99
N GLY A 210 22.09 -17.99 9.51
CA GLY A 210 20.86 -18.07 10.29
C GLY A 210 20.65 -16.87 11.21
N ALA A 211 21.27 -15.71 10.93
CA ALA A 211 21.17 -14.51 11.75
C ALA A 211 20.43 -13.37 11.05
N GLY A 212 19.92 -12.42 11.85
CA GLY A 212 19.47 -11.10 11.39
C GLY A 212 18.12 -11.04 10.65
N GLY A 213 17.40 -12.16 10.53
CA GLY A 213 16.06 -12.18 9.92
C GLY A 213 14.99 -11.57 10.82
N PHE A 214 14.04 -10.85 10.23
CA PHE A 214 12.82 -10.38 10.90
C PHE A 214 11.65 -10.20 9.91
N GLY A 215 10.44 -10.04 10.43
CA GLY A 215 9.24 -9.82 9.61
C GLY A 215 8.81 -11.05 8.80
N LEU A 216 7.91 -10.83 7.84
CA LEU A 216 7.29 -11.89 7.04
C LEU A 216 8.30 -12.74 6.27
N ARG A 217 9.37 -12.13 5.75
CA ARG A 217 10.42 -12.85 5.00
C ARG A 217 11.16 -13.83 5.88
N ASN A 218 11.42 -13.48 7.13
CA ASN A 218 12.01 -14.39 8.11
C ASN A 218 11.02 -15.47 8.56
N GLN A 219 9.77 -15.10 8.82
CA GLN A 219 8.74 -16.08 9.18
C GLN A 219 8.57 -17.14 8.10
N SER A 220 8.48 -16.72 6.83
CA SER A 220 8.40 -17.61 5.68
C SER A 220 9.61 -18.54 5.63
N TRP A 221 10.81 -17.97 5.77
CA TRP A 221 12.05 -18.74 5.80
C TRP A 221 12.04 -19.82 6.87
N ILE A 222 11.74 -19.46 8.13
CA ILE A 222 11.72 -20.41 9.25
C ILE A 222 10.71 -21.53 9.01
N GLN A 223 9.53 -21.21 8.47
CA GLN A 223 8.50 -22.22 8.23
C GLN A 223 8.91 -23.20 7.13
N TYR A 224 9.52 -22.74 6.03
CA TYR A 224 10.08 -23.62 5.00
C TYR A 224 11.27 -24.45 5.51
N GLU A 225 12.12 -23.91 6.39
CA GLU A 225 13.18 -24.69 7.06
C GLU A 225 12.62 -25.81 7.93
N VAL A 226 11.53 -25.55 8.67
CA VAL A 226 10.82 -26.59 9.43
C VAL A 226 10.28 -27.66 8.48
N MET A 227 9.61 -27.27 7.40
CA MET A 227 9.10 -28.18 6.37
C MET A 227 10.19 -29.07 5.79
N LEU A 228 11.33 -28.48 5.46
CA LEU A 228 12.47 -29.21 4.90
C LEU A 228 13.01 -30.25 5.90
N LYS A 229 13.18 -29.86 7.17
CA LYS A 229 13.64 -30.78 8.22
C LYS A 229 12.64 -31.91 8.48
N GLU A 230 11.34 -31.62 8.48
CA GLU A 230 10.30 -32.63 8.63
C GLU A 230 10.32 -33.63 7.46
N HIS A 231 10.52 -33.16 6.23
CA HIS A 231 10.62 -34.03 5.06
C HIS A 231 11.89 -34.87 5.05
N ILE A 232 13.02 -34.31 5.49
CA ILE A 232 14.27 -35.07 5.68
C ILE A 232 14.06 -36.18 6.71
N SER A 233 13.43 -35.87 7.85
CA SER A 233 13.13 -36.87 8.89
C SER A 233 12.23 -37.98 8.37
N TYR A 234 11.22 -37.65 7.56
CA TYR A 234 10.36 -38.64 6.90
C TYR A 234 11.17 -39.60 6.04
N ILE A 235 12.05 -39.07 5.18
CA ILE A 235 12.93 -39.89 4.34
C ILE A 235 13.83 -40.77 5.21
N ASP A 236 14.45 -40.22 6.25
CA ASP A 236 15.36 -40.97 7.10
C ASP A 236 14.70 -42.11 7.86
N HIS A 237 13.45 -41.97 8.30
CA HIS A 237 12.69 -43.02 8.98
C HIS A 237 12.19 -44.13 8.04
N HIS A 238 12.00 -43.83 6.76
CA HIS A 238 11.33 -44.73 5.81
C HIS A 238 12.23 -45.23 4.66
N LYS A 239 13.46 -44.69 4.50
CA LYS A 239 14.35 -44.98 3.37
C LYS A 239 14.68 -46.45 3.13
N ASP A 240 14.57 -47.28 4.17
CA ASP A 240 14.84 -48.73 4.09
C ASP A 240 13.60 -49.52 3.62
N LYS A 241 12.42 -48.90 3.64
CA LYS A 241 11.14 -49.47 3.21
C LYS A 241 10.68 -48.96 1.84
N PHE A 242 11.27 -47.87 1.35
CA PHE A 242 10.94 -47.33 0.04
C PHE A 242 11.43 -48.24 -1.08
N ASP A 243 10.58 -48.47 -2.08
CA ASP A 243 11.06 -48.90 -3.39
C ASP A 243 11.82 -47.75 -4.09
N PRO A 244 12.60 -48.04 -5.16
CA PRO A 244 13.41 -47.04 -5.83
C PRO A 244 12.62 -45.83 -6.37
N VAL A 245 11.37 -46.01 -6.79
CA VAL A 245 10.54 -44.93 -7.35
C VAL A 245 10.07 -44.02 -6.23
N THR A 246 9.49 -44.57 -5.16
CA THR A 246 9.06 -43.78 -4.00
C THR A 246 10.24 -43.02 -3.37
N LYS A 247 11.41 -43.66 -3.31
CA LYS A 247 12.61 -42.99 -2.80
C LYS A 247 13.03 -41.80 -3.67
N ALA A 248 12.99 -41.95 -4.99
CA ALA A 248 13.31 -40.87 -5.92
C ALA A 248 12.31 -39.71 -5.81
N GLU A 249 11.01 -40.00 -5.73
CA GLU A 249 9.95 -39.00 -5.55
C GLU A 249 10.09 -38.25 -4.22
N ALA A 250 10.33 -38.97 -3.13
CA ALA A 250 10.54 -38.37 -1.81
C ALA A 250 11.77 -37.44 -1.81
N ILE A 251 12.89 -37.85 -2.43
CA ILE A 251 14.08 -37.01 -2.55
C ILE A 251 13.82 -35.80 -3.45
N ALA A 252 13.08 -35.96 -4.55
CA ALA A 252 12.77 -34.88 -5.49
C ALA A 252 11.93 -33.76 -4.85
N ARG A 253 11.22 -34.03 -3.75
CA ARG A 253 10.48 -33.00 -3.02
C ARG A 253 11.39 -32.04 -2.24
N LEU A 254 12.59 -32.47 -1.82
CA LEU A 254 13.55 -31.61 -1.10
C LEU A 254 13.92 -30.34 -1.89
N PRO A 255 14.40 -30.42 -3.16
CA PRO A 255 14.68 -29.22 -3.94
C PRO A 255 13.41 -28.41 -4.26
N ALA A 256 12.23 -29.04 -4.37
CA ALA A 256 10.98 -28.33 -4.61
C ALA A 256 10.59 -27.41 -3.43
N ILE A 257 10.77 -27.87 -2.18
CA ILE A 257 10.54 -27.05 -0.98
C ILE A 257 11.47 -25.83 -0.96
N VAL A 258 12.75 -26.03 -1.31
CA VAL A 258 13.75 -24.93 -1.39
C VAL A 258 13.38 -23.93 -2.50
N GLU A 259 12.90 -24.42 -3.64
CA GLU A 259 12.46 -23.55 -4.73
C GLU A 259 11.22 -22.73 -4.35
N GLU A 260 10.23 -23.34 -3.68
CA GLU A 260 9.04 -22.65 -3.16
C GLU A 260 9.41 -21.57 -2.13
N GLN A 261 10.34 -21.86 -1.21
CA GLN A 261 10.89 -20.88 -0.27
C GLN A 261 11.52 -19.68 -0.99
N TYR A 262 12.36 -19.93 -1.99
CA TYR A 262 13.00 -18.88 -2.77
C TYR A 262 11.99 -18.02 -3.53
N LYS A 263 11.00 -18.66 -4.17
CA LYS A 263 9.90 -17.98 -4.87
C LYS A 263 9.09 -17.09 -3.90
N ALA A 264 8.79 -17.59 -2.70
CA ALA A 264 8.11 -16.81 -1.66
C ALA A 264 8.93 -15.59 -1.20
N ASP A 265 10.24 -15.74 -0.97
CA ASP A 265 11.11 -14.62 -0.59
C ASP A 265 11.18 -13.53 -1.66
N LEU A 266 11.33 -13.93 -2.94
CA LEU A 266 11.31 -12.99 -4.07
C LEU A 266 10.00 -12.19 -4.14
N THR A 267 8.88 -12.81 -3.73
CA THR A 267 7.57 -12.16 -3.64
C THR A 267 7.57 -11.02 -2.68
N LEU A 268 7.88 -11.35 -1.44
CA LEU A 268 7.88 -10.43 -0.34
C LEU A 268 8.87 -9.29 -0.62
N LYS A 269 10.04 -9.61 -1.16
CA LYS A 269 11.02 -8.61 -1.60
C LYS A 269 10.47 -7.68 -2.68
N ALA A 270 9.84 -8.21 -3.72
CA ALA A 270 9.30 -7.39 -4.80
C ALA A 270 8.18 -6.46 -4.29
N THR A 271 7.35 -6.92 -3.35
CA THR A 271 6.38 -6.07 -2.66
C THR A 271 7.05 -4.94 -1.87
N GLN A 272 8.14 -5.22 -1.14
CA GLN A 272 8.91 -4.16 -0.47
C GLN A 272 9.44 -3.12 -1.45
N ASP A 273 9.95 -3.57 -2.58
CA ASP A 273 10.52 -2.66 -3.58
C ASP A 273 9.42 -1.82 -4.25
N ALA A 274 8.24 -2.39 -4.50
CA ALA A 274 7.07 -1.65 -4.97
C ALA A 274 6.62 -0.59 -3.95
N LEU A 275 6.61 -0.90 -2.65
CA LEU A 275 6.27 0.05 -1.58
C LEU A 275 7.30 1.19 -1.45
N LYS A 276 8.59 0.87 -1.53
CA LYS A 276 9.66 1.89 -1.56
C LYS A 276 9.49 2.80 -2.77
N LYS A 277 9.22 2.21 -3.94
CA LYS A 277 9.00 2.96 -5.17
C LYS A 277 7.77 3.85 -5.07
N LEU A 278 6.66 3.34 -4.53
CA LEU A 278 5.46 4.12 -4.28
C LEU A 278 5.73 5.34 -3.42
N ARG A 279 6.46 5.18 -2.30
CA ARG A 279 6.86 6.30 -1.45
C ARG A 279 7.65 7.34 -2.26
N MET A 280 8.67 6.91 -2.99
CA MET A 280 9.49 7.82 -3.82
C MET A 280 8.65 8.53 -4.89
N THR A 281 7.72 7.84 -5.54
CA THR A 281 6.83 8.42 -6.55
C THR A 281 5.87 9.44 -5.92
N HIS A 282 5.35 9.15 -4.72
CA HIS A 282 4.48 10.08 -3.98
C HIS A 282 5.23 11.33 -3.54
N ASP A 283 6.47 11.21 -3.05
CA ASP A 283 7.32 12.34 -2.65
C ASP A 283 7.51 13.35 -3.79
N GLU A 284 7.55 12.86 -5.03
CA GLU A 284 7.71 13.66 -6.25
C GLU A 284 6.38 14.15 -6.83
N LEU A 285 5.24 13.67 -6.33
CA LEU A 285 3.92 13.90 -6.94
C LEU A 285 3.49 15.38 -6.89
N VAL A 286 4.01 16.18 -5.94
CA VAL A 286 3.81 17.64 -5.91
C VAL A 286 4.36 18.31 -7.18
N LYS A 287 5.39 17.73 -7.80
CA LYS A 287 5.99 18.23 -9.06
C LYS A 287 5.17 17.86 -10.29
N ALA A 288 4.09 17.11 -10.15
CA ALA A 288 3.15 16.84 -11.25
C ALA A 288 2.62 18.15 -11.87
N PHE A 289 2.55 19.22 -11.07
CA PHE A 289 2.11 20.55 -11.46
C PHE A 289 3.18 21.40 -12.16
N ASP A 290 4.43 20.96 -12.18
CA ASP A 290 5.53 21.67 -12.85
C ASP A 290 5.49 21.44 -14.37
N LYS A 291 6.11 22.33 -15.15
CA LYS A 291 6.14 22.22 -16.63
C LYS A 291 6.75 20.89 -17.07
N THR A 292 7.84 20.46 -16.45
CA THR A 292 8.57 19.22 -16.73
C THR A 292 8.94 18.54 -15.43
N CYS A 293 8.82 17.22 -15.36
CA CYS A 293 9.24 16.45 -14.19
C CYS A 293 9.71 15.03 -14.61
N PRO A 294 10.91 14.90 -15.21
CA PRO A 294 11.39 13.62 -15.72
C PRO A 294 11.57 12.58 -14.59
N THR A 295 11.93 13.02 -13.39
CA THR A 295 12.06 12.14 -12.22
C THR A 295 10.74 11.46 -11.87
N LEU A 296 9.64 12.22 -11.79
CA LEU A 296 8.31 11.65 -11.52
C LEU A 296 7.87 10.70 -12.62
N GLU A 297 8.10 11.06 -13.88
CA GLU A 297 7.72 10.23 -15.03
C GLU A 297 8.49 8.89 -15.04
N ASN A 298 9.78 8.92 -14.74
CA ASN A 298 10.60 7.71 -14.58
C ASN A 298 10.14 6.86 -13.40
N LEU A 299 9.87 7.46 -12.23
CA LEU A 299 9.41 6.74 -11.04
C LEU A 299 8.03 6.10 -11.24
N ILE A 300 7.13 6.74 -12.00
CA ILE A 300 5.84 6.15 -12.39
C ILE A 300 6.06 4.94 -13.29
N ALA A 301 6.95 5.04 -14.29
CA ALA A 301 7.26 3.93 -15.19
C ALA A 301 7.86 2.74 -14.43
N GLU A 302 8.83 3.00 -13.55
CA GLU A 302 9.44 1.98 -12.70
C GLU A 302 8.42 1.32 -11.76
N LEU A 303 7.48 2.08 -11.18
CA LEU A 303 6.42 1.50 -10.34
C LEU A 303 5.50 0.58 -11.15
N ILE A 304 5.18 0.94 -12.40
CA ILE A 304 4.40 0.10 -13.31
C ILE A 304 5.16 -1.18 -13.64
N ASP A 305 6.44 -1.07 -13.99
CA ASP A 305 7.28 -2.21 -14.36
C ASP A 305 7.45 -3.18 -13.19
N GLU A 306 7.62 -2.65 -11.98
CA GLU A 306 7.72 -3.42 -10.74
C GLU A 306 6.40 -4.18 -10.48
N GLY A 307 5.27 -3.47 -10.57
CA GLY A 307 3.96 -4.08 -10.43
C GLY A 307 3.73 -5.18 -11.48
N LYS A 308 4.06 -4.95 -12.75
CA LYS A 308 3.94 -5.96 -13.81
C LYS A 308 4.88 -7.14 -13.61
N ARG A 309 6.11 -6.91 -13.14
CA ARG A 309 7.09 -7.96 -12.85
C ARG A 309 6.56 -8.91 -11.78
N ILE A 310 6.02 -8.37 -10.70
CA ILE A 310 5.33 -9.13 -9.65
C ILE A 310 4.25 -10.00 -10.30
N GLY A 311 3.27 -9.39 -10.98
CA GLY A 311 2.14 -10.12 -11.55
C GLY A 311 2.55 -11.19 -12.58
N LYS A 312 3.57 -10.93 -13.41
CA LYS A 312 4.07 -11.91 -14.39
C LYS A 312 4.69 -13.13 -13.72
N PHE A 313 5.50 -12.92 -12.69
CA PHE A 313 6.17 -14.01 -11.97
C PHE A 313 5.15 -14.90 -11.24
N TYR A 314 4.14 -14.34 -10.57
CA TYR A 314 3.13 -15.17 -9.88
C TYR A 314 2.19 -15.89 -10.82
N LYS A 315 1.82 -15.27 -11.95
CA LYS A 315 1.05 -15.96 -12.99
C LYS A 315 1.80 -17.13 -13.63
N SER A 316 3.13 -17.18 -13.56
CA SER A 316 3.87 -18.41 -13.91
C SER A 316 3.76 -19.48 -12.83
N LEU A 317 3.78 -19.11 -11.54
CA LEU A 317 3.71 -20.08 -10.44
C LEU A 317 2.33 -20.72 -10.28
N ALA A 318 1.25 -20.01 -10.64
CA ALA A 318 -0.11 -20.54 -10.59
C ALA A 318 -0.42 -21.56 -11.72
N LYS A 319 0.45 -21.67 -12.73
CA LYS A 319 0.30 -22.61 -13.85
C LYS A 319 1.07 -23.92 -13.66
N GLU A 320 1.91 -23.97 -12.65
CA GLU A 320 2.63 -25.16 -12.15
C GLU A 320 1.77 -25.86 -11.09
#